data_AF-A0A7C2R835-F1
#
_entry.id   AF-A0A7C2R835-F1
#
_cell.length_a   1.000
_cell.length_b   1.000
_cell.length_c   1.000
_cell.angle_alpha   90.00
_cell.angle_beta   90.00
_cell.angle_gamma   90.00
#
_symmetry.space_group_name_H-M   'P 1'
#
loop_
_entity.id
_entity.type
_entity.pdbx_description
1 polymer ?
#
loop_
_entity_poly.entity_id
_entity_poly.type
_entity_poly.pdbx_seq_one_letter_code
_entity_poly.pdbx_strand_id
1 'polypeptide(L)'
;EVGIDIEKQREKILLIAHKFTPIEEYRTLANSEALVRKLTIVWGAKEAVYKIYATPKVSFLQHINITDFDFDDQKTTGKITFNGSVSWYDFDFLEFEGFTCVYAMPKEEKFIRG
;
A
#
# COMPACT_ATOMS: atom_id res chain seq x y z
N GLU A 1 0.23 2.28 16.91
CA GLU A 1 -0.69 3.23 16.20
C GLU A 1 -1.23 2.53 14.96
N VAL A 2 -2.40 2.95 14.45
CA VAL A 2 -3.05 2.36 13.26
C VAL A 2 -3.41 3.47 12.29
N GLY A 3 -3.05 3.33 11.02
CA GLY A 3 -3.50 4.18 9.92
C GLY A 3 -4.60 3.49 9.13
N ILE A 4 -5.63 4.21 8.72
CA ILE A 4 -6.77 3.65 7.98
C ILE A 4 -7.07 4.52 6.76
N ASP A 5 -7.38 3.88 5.63
CA ASP A 5 -7.81 4.54 4.40
C ASP A 5 -8.93 3.75 3.70
N ILE A 6 -9.91 4.45 3.11
CA ILE A 6 -11.02 3.84 2.37
C ILE A 6 -11.15 4.53 1.02
N GLU A 7 -11.04 3.75 -0.05
CA GLU A 7 -10.99 4.26 -1.42
C GLU A 7 -12.00 3.56 -2.32
N LYS A 8 -12.65 4.32 -3.20
CA LYS A 8 -13.57 3.74 -4.19
C LYS A 8 -12.79 3.24 -5.40
N GLN A 9 -13.04 2.00 -5.79
CA GLN A 9 -12.45 1.38 -6.98
C GLN A 9 -13.00 2.08 -8.24
N ARG A 10 -12.13 2.79 -8.95
CA ARG A 10 -12.48 3.57 -10.15
C ARG A 10 -11.30 3.62 -11.11
N GLU A 11 -11.58 3.59 -12.42
CA GLU A 11 -10.56 3.66 -13.47
C GLU A 11 -9.67 4.91 -13.39
N LYS A 12 -10.14 6.00 -12.78
CA LYS A 12 -9.32 7.21 -12.56
C LYS A 12 -7.99 6.93 -11.85
N ILE A 13 -7.88 5.83 -11.09
CA ILE A 13 -6.64 5.44 -10.40
C ILE A 13 -5.50 5.18 -11.39
N LEU A 14 -5.82 4.68 -12.59
CA LEU A 14 -4.86 4.42 -13.67
C LEU A 14 -4.16 5.70 -14.11
N LEU A 15 -4.88 6.83 -14.12
CA LEU A 15 -4.34 8.13 -14.52
C LEU A 15 -3.29 8.66 -13.54
N ILE A 16 -3.32 8.23 -12.28
CA ILE A 16 -2.40 8.70 -11.24
C ILE A 16 -1.42 7.63 -10.76
N ALA A 17 -1.53 6.38 -11.23
CA ALA A 17 -0.67 5.27 -10.85
C ALA A 17 0.83 5.61 -10.91
N HIS A 18 1.26 6.27 -11.99
CA HIS A 18 2.65 6.71 -12.18
C HIS A 18 3.18 7.65 -11.09
N LYS A 19 2.31 8.29 -10.30
CA LYS A 19 2.70 9.18 -9.20
C LYS A 19 3.04 8.43 -7.92
N PHE A 20 2.61 7.18 -7.79
CA PHE A 20 2.74 6.43 -6.56
C PHE A 20 3.29 5.02 -6.73
N THR A 21 3.27 4.40 -7.92
CA THR A 21 3.85 3.06 -8.12
C THR A 21 4.39 2.89 -9.53
N PRO A 22 5.47 2.11 -9.73
CA PRO A 22 5.93 1.75 -11.07
C PRO A 22 4.86 0.89 -11.77
N ILE A 23 4.36 1.35 -12.92
CA ILE A 23 3.30 0.64 -13.66
C ILE A 23 3.81 -0.70 -14.24
N GLU A 24 5.12 -0.82 -14.47
CA GLU A 24 5.74 -2.01 -15.06
C GLU A 24 5.55 -3.27 -14.22
N GLU A 25 5.44 -3.12 -12.89
CA GLU A 25 5.23 -4.21 -11.93
C GLU A 25 3.87 -4.90 -12.12
N TYR A 26 2.92 -4.28 -12.83
CA TYR A 26 1.55 -4.79 -12.99
C TYR A 26 1.27 -5.32 -14.40
N ARG A 27 2.28 -5.39 -15.28
CA ARG A 27 2.11 -5.81 -16.69
C ARG A 27 1.61 -7.25 -16.87
N THR A 28 1.69 -8.07 -15.83
CA THR A 28 1.18 -9.45 -15.81
C THR A 28 -0.33 -9.52 -15.57
N LEU A 29 -0.97 -8.44 -15.09
CA LEU A 29 -2.41 -8.37 -14.90
C LEU A 29 -3.12 -8.14 -16.23
N ALA A 30 -3.67 -9.21 -16.81
CA ALA A 30 -4.41 -9.17 -18.07
C ALA A 30 -5.81 -8.52 -17.95
N ASN A 31 -6.33 -8.33 -16.73
CA ASN A 31 -7.66 -7.81 -16.47
C ASN A 31 -7.60 -6.37 -15.91
N SER A 32 -8.27 -5.44 -16.58
CA SER A 32 -8.35 -4.03 -16.17
C SER A 32 -8.99 -3.82 -14.80
N GLU A 33 -9.99 -4.64 -14.43
CA GLU A 33 -10.63 -4.59 -13.12
C GLU A 33 -9.67 -5.02 -12.01
N ALA A 34 -8.93 -6.12 -12.23
CA ALA A 34 -7.91 -6.57 -11.30
C ALA A 34 -6.80 -5.53 -11.12
N LEU A 35 -6.41 -4.86 -12.21
CA LEU A 35 -5.45 -3.77 -12.16
C LEU A 35 -5.96 -2.59 -11.33
N VAL A 36 -7.22 -2.16 -11.54
CA VAL A 36 -7.84 -1.09 -10.75
C VAL A 36 -7.86 -1.47 -9.27
N ARG A 37 -8.30 -2.69 -8.92
CA ARG A 37 -8.33 -3.17 -7.54
C ARG A 37 -6.95 -3.17 -6.90
N LYS A 38 -5.95 -3.77 -7.57
CA LYS A 38 -4.56 -3.83 -7.07
C LYS A 38 -4.00 -2.43 -6.83
N LEU A 39 -4.20 -1.51 -7.78
CA LEU A 39 -3.74 -0.12 -7.65
C LEU A 39 -4.48 0.65 -6.54
N THR A 40 -5.78 0.40 -6.35
CA THR A 40 -6.55 1.00 -5.25
C THR A 40 -6.05 0.52 -3.89
N ILE A 41 -5.72 -0.78 -3.74
CA ILE A 41 -5.11 -1.31 -2.51
C ILE A 41 -3.75 -0.68 -2.25
N VAL A 42 -2.87 -0.61 -3.27
CA VAL A 42 -1.54 -0.01 -3.13
C VAL A 42 -1.62 1.48 -2.77
N TRP A 43 -2.56 2.21 -3.40
CA TRP A 43 -2.82 3.61 -3.06
C TRP A 43 -3.29 3.76 -1.61
N GLY A 44 -4.31 3.00 -1.20
CA GLY A 44 -4.84 3.02 0.17
C GLY A 44 -3.79 2.64 1.22
N ALA A 45 -2.92 1.67 0.94
CA ALA A 45 -1.81 1.30 1.81
C ALA A 45 -0.83 2.47 2.00
N LYS A 46 -0.51 3.20 0.93
CA LYS A 46 0.39 4.36 1.00
C LYS A 46 -0.23 5.52 1.78
N GLU A 47 -1.51 5.81 1.55
CA GLU A 47 -2.25 6.81 2.33
C GLU A 47 -2.34 6.43 3.81
N ALA A 48 -2.68 5.17 4.11
CA ALA A 48 -2.79 4.65 5.47
C ALA A 48 -1.46 4.75 6.24
N VAL A 49 -0.34 4.33 5.63
CA VAL A 49 0.97 4.42 6.29
C VAL A 49 1.47 5.87 6.38
N TYR A 50 1.15 6.73 5.42
CA TYR A 50 1.54 8.14 5.48
C TYR A 50 0.87 8.87 6.65
N LYS A 51 -0.38 8.52 6.99
CA LYS A 51 -1.10 9.06 8.15
C LYS A 51 -0.42 8.78 9.48
N ILE A 52 0.21 7.61 9.64
CA ILE A 52 0.96 7.26 10.86
C ILE A 52 2.41 7.77 10.80
N TYR A 53 3.04 7.77 9.63
CA TYR A 53 4.42 8.22 9.50
C TYR A 53 4.56 9.75 9.66
N ALA A 54 3.52 10.50 9.27
CA ALA A 54 3.30 11.93 9.52
C ALA A 54 4.50 12.87 9.24
N THR A 55 5.40 12.45 8.34
CA THR A 55 6.65 13.18 8.06
C THR A 55 6.53 13.93 6.72
N PRO A 56 6.70 15.26 6.71
CA PRO A 56 6.69 16.04 5.47
C PRO A 56 7.75 15.58 4.48
N LYS A 57 7.48 15.76 3.17
CA LYS A 57 8.38 15.47 2.03
C LYS A 57 8.59 13.99 1.71
N VAL A 58 7.87 13.07 2.35
CA VAL A 58 7.88 11.66 1.96
C VAL A 58 7.15 11.50 0.62
N SER A 59 7.90 11.20 -0.44
CA SER A 59 7.37 10.80 -1.74
C SER A 59 6.80 9.37 -1.70
N PHE A 60 5.56 9.22 -2.16
CA PHE A 60 4.89 7.93 -2.24
C PHE A 60 5.59 6.97 -3.19
N LEU A 61 6.06 7.47 -4.33
CA LEU A 61 6.75 6.66 -5.34
C LEU A 61 8.16 6.26 -4.90
N GLN A 62 8.90 7.18 -4.28
CA GLN A 62 10.34 6.99 -4.03
C GLN A 62 10.63 6.33 -2.67
N HIS A 63 9.80 6.61 -1.67
CA HIS A 63 10.13 6.24 -0.29
C HIS A 63 9.23 5.14 0.28
N ILE A 64 8.03 4.96 -0.25
CA ILE A 64 7.08 3.96 0.26
C ILE A 64 7.00 2.81 -0.75
N ASN A 65 7.39 1.61 -0.34
CA ASN A 65 7.32 0.41 -1.17
C ASN A 65 6.37 -0.59 -0.51
N ILE A 66 5.36 -1.02 -1.27
CA ILE A 66 4.43 -2.08 -0.87
C ILE A 66 4.92 -3.36 -1.52
N THR A 67 5.05 -4.41 -0.73
CA THR A 67 5.45 -5.75 -1.22
C THR A 67 4.32 -6.32 -2.06
N ASP A 68 4.64 -7.05 -3.13
CA ASP A 68 3.64 -7.73 -3.93
C ASP A 68 2.82 -8.73 -3.08
N PHE A 69 1.55 -8.93 -3.44
CA PHE A 69 0.58 -9.71 -2.66
C PHE A 69 -0.53 -10.28 -3.55
N ASP A 70 -1.15 -11.38 -3.14
CA ASP A 70 -2.36 -11.87 -3.78
C ASP A 70 -3.62 -11.29 -3.10
N PHE A 71 -4.71 -11.13 -3.85
CA PHE A 71 -5.95 -10.58 -3.29
C PHE A 71 -6.50 -11.44 -2.14
N ASP A 72 -6.33 -12.76 -2.25
CA ASP A 72 -6.85 -13.73 -1.28
C ASP A 72 -6.12 -13.68 0.07
N ASP A 73 -4.87 -13.18 0.09
CA ASP A 73 -4.10 -13.02 1.32
C ASP A 73 -4.73 -11.99 2.26
N GLN A 74 -5.47 -11.01 1.70
CA GLN A 74 -6.05 -9.86 2.42
C GLN A 74 -5.03 -9.05 3.23
N LYS A 75 -3.75 -9.29 2.96
CA LYS A 75 -2.62 -8.77 3.73
C LYS A 75 -1.45 -8.51 2.80
N THR A 76 -0.63 -7.54 3.18
CA THR A 76 0.70 -7.34 2.60
C THR A 76 1.63 -6.71 3.63
N THR A 77 2.88 -6.52 3.27
CA THR A 77 3.85 -5.77 4.07
C THR A 77 4.45 -4.66 3.21
N GLY A 78 5.05 -3.68 3.85
CA GLY A 78 5.75 -2.63 3.11
C GLY A 78 6.78 -1.95 3.98
N LYS A 79 7.61 -1.14 3.33
CA LYS A 79 8.64 -0.36 4.00
C LYS A 79 8.62 1.09 3.58
N ILE A 80 8.96 1.95 4.53
CA ILE A 80 9.33 3.33 4.25
C ILE A 80 10.85 3.43 4.37
N THR A 81 11.50 3.93 3.32
CA THR A 81 12.93 4.29 3.33
C THR A 81 13.04 5.80 3.14
N PHE A 82 13.45 6.51 4.20
CA PHE A 82 13.53 7.97 4.19
C PHE A 82 14.66 8.46 5.11
N ASN A 83 15.46 9.42 4.64
CA ASN A 83 16.59 9.98 5.39
C ASN A 83 17.54 8.93 6.03
N GLY A 84 17.81 7.84 5.31
CA GLY A 84 18.69 6.76 5.77
C GLY A 84 18.07 5.80 6.79
N SER A 85 16.82 6.01 7.19
CA SER A 85 16.07 5.10 8.06
C SER A 85 15.15 4.19 7.26
N VAL A 86 14.97 2.96 7.73
CA VAL A 86 14.02 1.98 7.18
C VAL A 86 13.05 1.57 8.29
N SER A 87 11.77 1.60 7.99
CA SER A 87 10.71 1.15 8.91
C SER A 87 9.75 0.23 8.16
N TRP A 88 9.36 -0.87 8.79
CA TRP A 88 8.47 -1.87 8.22
C TRP A 88 7.07 -1.77 8.79
N TYR A 89 6.08 -2.10 7.96
CA TYR A 89 4.66 -2.04 8.30
C TYR A 89 3.96 -3.29 7.77
N ASP A 90 2.98 -3.75 8.55
CA ASP A 90 2.00 -4.74 8.11
C ASP A 90 0.74 -4.00 7.64
N PHE A 91 0.12 -4.54 6.60
CA PHE A 91 -1.10 -4.01 6.00
C PHE A 91 -2.16 -5.10 5.93
N ASP A 92 -3.37 -4.79 6.35
CA ASP A 92 -4.57 -5.60 6.12
C ASP A 92 -5.48 -4.84 5.16
N PHE A 93 -6.16 -5.54 4.25
CA PHE A 93 -7.13 -4.92 3.36
C PHE A 93 -8.38 -5.78 3.17
N LEU A 94 -9.51 -5.11 2.97
CA LEU A 94 -10.77 -5.76 2.66
C LEU A 94 -11.57 -4.92 1.66
N GLU A 95 -12.37 -5.58 0.84
CA GLU A 95 -13.17 -4.95 -0.21
C GLU A 95 -14.66 -5.18 0.03
N PHE A 96 -15.46 -4.15 -0.21
CA PHE A 96 -16.92 -4.18 -0.02
C PHE A 96 -17.56 -3.13 -0.90
N GLU A 97 -18.67 -3.47 -1.59
CA GLU A 97 -19.48 -2.50 -2.35
C GLU A 97 -18.69 -1.62 -3.36
N GLY A 98 -17.61 -2.16 -3.94
CA GLY A 98 -16.73 -1.42 -4.85
C GLY A 98 -15.79 -0.43 -4.14
N PHE A 99 -15.62 -0.56 -2.83
CA PHE A 99 -14.63 0.13 -2.02
C PHE A 99 -13.56 -0.84 -1.53
N THR A 100 -12.39 -0.29 -1.23
CA THR A 100 -11.27 -0.96 -0.59
C THR A 100 -10.95 -0.21 0.70
N CYS A 101 -10.89 -0.90 1.83
CA CYS A 101 -10.37 -0.37 3.09
C CYS A 101 -9.00 -0.99 3.36
N VAL A 102 -8.04 -0.18 3.78
CA VAL A 102 -6.68 -0.62 4.15
C VAL A 102 -6.33 -0.12 5.55
N TYR A 103 -5.73 -1.00 6.35
CA TYR A 103 -5.20 -0.73 7.68
C TYR A 103 -3.68 -0.86 7.63
N ALA A 104 -2.94 0.08 8.22
CA ALA A 104 -1.48 0.06 8.31
C ALA A 104 -1.04 0.07 9.77
N MET A 105 -0.12 -0.80 10.14
CA MET A 105 0.41 -0.92 11.50
C MET A 105 1.94 -1.10 11.45
N PRO A 106 2.71 -0.48 12.36
CA PRO A 106 4.14 -0.75 12.48
C PRO A 106 4.38 -2.25 12.68
N LYS A 107 5.30 -2.83 11.90
CA LYS A 107 5.65 -4.23 12.03
C LYS A 107 6.51 -4.40 13.28
N GLU A 108 6.02 -5.16 14.26
CA GLU A 108 6.78 -5.45 15.47
C GLU A 108 7.99 -6.35 15.13
N GLU A 109 9.18 -5.95 15.57
CA GLU A 109 10.33 -6.84 15.55
C GLU A 109 10.07 -7.99 16.54
N LYS A 110 9.89 -9.21 16.01
CA LYS A 110 9.91 -10.40 16.86
C LYS A 110 11.31 -10.56 17.42
N PHE A 111 11.52 -10.16 18.68
CA PHE A 111 12.68 -10.58 19.45
C PHE A 111 12.69 -12.11 19.52
N ILE A 112 13.52 -12.76 18.71
CA ILE A 112 13.90 -14.15 18.94
C ILE A 112 14.76 -14.10 20.19
N ARG A 113 14.17 -14.42 21.35
CA ARG A 113 14.95 -14.74 22.55
C ARG A 113 15.65 -16.07 22.26
N GLY A 114 16.93 -15.99 21.97
CA GLY A 114 17.86 -17.12 22.09
C GLY A 114 18.08 -17.48 23.55
#